data_AF-A0A3P6DP45-F1
#
_entry.id   AF-A0A3P6DP45-F1
#
_cell.length_a   1.000
_cell.length_b   1.000
_cell.length_c   1.000
_cell.angle_alpha   90.00
_cell.angle_beta   90.00
_cell.angle_gamma   90.00
#
_symmetry.space_group_name_H-M   'P 1'
#
loop_
_entity.id
_entity.type
_entity.pdbx_description
1 polymer ?
#
loop_
_entity_poly.entity_id
_entity_poly.type
_entity_poly.pdbx_seq_one_letter_code
_entity_poly.pdbx_strand_id
1 'polypeptide(L)'
;MIDKDIEAGCVKKYGSHTRNLLKVKQGLEMIKVLCEELLATEGDDSLKDAAIKAYNQVLFPHHQYNIQKACATGLNSLPSKSLVLLLLGEAEETINVHLQSYVTASTPVIAYLDKLFLSKNLGIDW
;
A
#
# COMPACT_ATOMS: atom_id res chain seq x y z
N MET A 1 12.73 -16.09 8.39
CA MET A 1 12.05 -15.08 9.24
C MET A 1 10.68 -15.60 9.67
N ILE A 2 9.75 -15.82 8.72
CA ILE A 2 8.43 -16.38 9.02
C ILE A 2 8.49 -17.72 9.75
N ASP A 3 9.33 -18.65 9.29
CA ASP A 3 9.45 -19.97 9.93
C ASP A 3 9.84 -19.88 11.41
N LYS A 4 10.71 -18.93 11.77
CA LYS A 4 11.10 -18.69 13.17
C LYS A 4 9.92 -18.20 14.03
N ASP A 5 9.06 -17.34 13.47
CA ASP A 5 7.87 -16.87 14.19
C ASP A 5 6.79 -17.96 14.29
N ILE A 6 6.72 -18.88 13.33
CA ILE A 6 5.87 -20.07 13.39
C ILE A 6 6.36 -21.00 14.50
N GLU A 7 7.65 -21.35 14.49
CA GLU A 7 8.29 -22.19 15.52
C GLU A 7 8.12 -21.60 16.93
N ALA A 8 8.24 -20.27 17.05
CA ALA A 8 8.05 -19.56 18.32
C ALA A 8 6.59 -19.28 18.69
N GLY A 9 5.61 -19.67 17.86
CA GLY A 9 4.18 -19.44 18.11
C GLY A 9 3.79 -17.96 18.20
N CYS A 10 4.55 -17.06 17.56
CA CYS A 10 4.40 -15.61 17.72
C CYS A 10 4.00 -14.86 16.44
N VAL A 11 3.58 -15.58 15.39
CA VAL A 11 3.20 -15.03 14.07
C VAL A 11 2.37 -13.75 14.15
N LYS A 12 1.30 -13.72 14.95
CA LYS A 12 0.36 -12.58 15.03
C LYS A 12 0.68 -11.59 16.17
N LYS A 13 1.74 -11.83 16.94
CA LYS A 13 2.13 -10.95 18.05
C LYS A 13 2.48 -9.56 17.52
N TYR A 14 2.07 -8.51 18.23
CA TYR A 14 2.49 -7.15 17.91
C TYR A 14 4.02 -7.06 17.86
N GLY A 15 4.55 -6.51 16.77
CA GLY A 15 5.99 -6.38 16.55
C GLY A 15 6.70 -7.65 16.07
N SER A 16 6.01 -8.78 15.90
CA SER A 16 6.61 -9.94 15.25
C SER A 16 7.01 -9.60 13.81
N HIS A 17 8.04 -10.28 13.31
CA HIS A 17 8.52 -10.01 11.97
C HIS A 17 7.48 -10.38 10.90
N THR A 18 6.75 -11.46 11.11
CA THR A 18 5.71 -11.95 10.19
C THR A 18 4.52 -11.00 10.16
N ARG A 19 4.07 -10.48 11.32
CA ARG A 19 3.03 -9.45 11.36
C ARG A 19 3.47 -8.16 10.69
N ASN A 20 4.68 -7.71 10.98
CA ASN A 20 5.22 -6.50 10.36
C ASN A 20 5.34 -6.68 8.84
N LEU A 21 5.75 -7.86 8.36
CA LEU A 21 5.80 -8.17 6.94
C LEU A 21 4.41 -8.11 6.29
N LEU A 22 3.35 -8.61 6.95
CA LEU A 22 1.98 -8.51 6.44
C LEU A 22 1.56 -7.04 6.30
N LYS A 23 1.90 -6.18 7.28
CA LYS A 23 1.59 -4.74 7.22
C LYS A 23 2.42 -4.01 6.16
N VAL A 24 3.69 -4.37 5.96
CA VAL A 24 4.50 -3.85 4.86
C VAL A 24 3.90 -4.26 3.51
N LYS A 25 3.47 -5.51 3.35
CA LYS A 25 2.80 -6.00 2.14
C LYS A 25 1.54 -5.20 1.81
N GLN A 26 0.68 -4.96 2.81
CA GLN A 26 -0.51 -4.10 2.67
C GLN A 26 -0.13 -2.67 2.26
N GLY A 27 0.97 -2.12 2.80
CA GLY A 27 1.49 -0.82 2.37
C GLY A 27 1.97 -0.80 0.91
N LEU A 28 2.71 -1.82 0.48
CA LEU A 28 3.16 -1.96 -0.91
C LEU A 28 1.98 -2.03 -1.89
N GLU A 29 0.95 -2.79 -1.51
CA GLU A 29 -0.28 -2.94 -2.29
C GLU A 29 -1.07 -1.63 -2.36
N MET A 30 -1.14 -0.86 -1.26
CA MET A 30 -1.79 0.45 -1.26
C MET A 30 -1.07 1.42 -2.21
N ILE A 31 0.26 1.47 -2.19
CA ILE A 31 1.03 2.31 -3.12
C ILE A 31 0.88 1.84 -4.56
N LYS A 32 0.78 0.52 -4.80
CA LYS A 32 0.54 -0.03 -6.15
C LYS A 32 -0.79 0.47 -6.70
N VAL A 33 -1.88 0.32 -5.93
CA VAL A 33 -3.21 0.79 -6.35
C VAL A 33 -3.23 2.30 -6.53
N LEU A 34 -2.55 3.06 -5.65
CA LEU A 34 -2.41 4.51 -5.82
C LEU A 34 -1.73 4.86 -7.16
N CYS A 35 -0.64 4.17 -7.52
CA CYS A 35 0.03 4.38 -8.80
C CYS A 35 -0.89 4.03 -9.99
N GLU A 36 -1.64 2.93 -9.90
CA GLU A 36 -2.61 2.51 -10.93
C GLU A 36 -3.71 3.57 -11.13
N GLU A 37 -4.27 4.11 -10.04
CA GLU A 37 -5.28 5.16 -10.11
C GLU A 37 -4.71 6.47 -10.68
N LEU A 38 -3.50 6.87 -10.29
CA LEU A 38 -2.85 8.08 -10.81
C LEU A 38 -2.53 7.99 -12.31
N LEU A 39 -2.18 6.79 -12.79
CA LEU A 39 -2.00 6.52 -14.22
C LEU A 39 -3.33 6.55 -14.98
N ALA A 40 -4.44 6.18 -14.33
CA ALA A 40 -5.76 6.19 -14.95
C ALA A 40 -6.41 7.58 -15.01
N THR A 41 -6.00 8.51 -14.14
CA THR A 41 -6.55 9.88 -14.06
C THR A 41 -5.58 10.92 -14.60
N GLU A 42 -5.15 10.77 -15.86
CA GLU A 42 -4.27 11.75 -16.51
C GLU A 42 -4.92 13.16 -16.53
N GLY A 43 -4.17 14.17 -16.10
CA GLY A 43 -4.58 15.59 -16.13
C GLY A 43 -5.26 16.13 -14.87
N ASP A 44 -5.54 15.30 -13.85
CA ASP A 44 -5.99 15.80 -12.53
C ASP A 44 -4.78 16.18 -11.65
N ASP A 45 -4.77 17.39 -11.10
CA ASP A 45 -3.76 17.87 -10.14
C ASP A 45 -4.10 17.45 -8.70
N SER A 46 -5.29 16.88 -8.47
CA SER A 46 -5.71 16.32 -7.18
C SER A 46 -5.29 14.86 -7.03
N LEU A 47 -4.54 14.57 -5.95
CA LEU A 47 -4.23 13.19 -5.54
C LEU A 47 -5.37 12.51 -4.77
N LYS A 48 -6.40 13.28 -4.41
CA LYS A 48 -7.37 12.89 -3.39
C LYS A 48 -8.18 11.66 -3.80
N ASP A 49 -8.71 11.65 -5.01
CA ASP A 49 -9.59 10.58 -5.46
C ASP A 49 -8.83 9.27 -5.62
N ALA A 50 -7.63 9.32 -6.21
CA ALA A 50 -6.73 8.18 -6.32
C ALA A 50 -6.36 7.63 -4.93
N ALA A 51 -6.02 8.50 -3.98
CA ALA A 51 -5.67 8.12 -2.62
C ALA A 51 -6.85 7.51 -1.84
N ILE A 52 -8.06 8.06 -1.99
CA ILE A 52 -9.28 7.53 -1.37
C ILE A 52 -9.57 6.12 -1.89
N LYS A 53 -9.51 5.91 -3.21
CA LYS A 53 -9.76 4.60 -3.82
C LYS A 53 -8.74 3.56 -3.36
N ALA A 54 -7.44 3.89 -3.42
CA ALA A 54 -6.38 3.01 -2.96
C ALA A 54 -6.51 2.64 -1.47
N TYR A 55 -6.82 3.63 -0.61
CA TYR A 55 -7.04 3.39 0.81
C TYR A 55 -8.25 2.47 1.06
N ASN A 56 -9.38 2.75 0.41
CA ASN A 56 -10.62 1.98 0.57
C ASN A 56 -10.48 0.54 0.11
N GLN A 57 -9.72 0.32 -0.97
CA GLN A 57 -9.48 -1.02 -1.50
C GLN A 57 -8.58 -1.84 -0.60
N VAL A 58 -7.49 -1.25 -0.08
CA VAL A 58 -6.41 -2.04 0.52
C VAL A 58 -6.42 -1.99 2.06
N LEU A 59 -6.48 -0.80 2.65
CA LEU A 59 -6.24 -0.64 4.10
C LEU A 59 -7.54 -0.52 4.91
N PHE A 60 -8.60 0.02 4.32
CA PHE A 60 -9.88 0.20 5.00
C PHE A 60 -10.42 -1.11 5.63
N PRO A 61 -10.39 -2.28 4.95
CA PRO A 61 -10.88 -3.54 5.54
C PRO A 61 -10.12 -3.98 6.81
N HIS A 62 -8.89 -3.48 7.00
CA HIS A 62 -8.01 -3.89 8.10
C HIS A 62 -7.92 -2.84 9.23
N HIS A 63 -8.55 -1.68 9.05
CA HIS A 63 -8.52 -0.60 10.03
C HIS A 63 -9.79 -0.58 10.88
N GLN A 64 -9.63 -0.33 12.18
CA GLN A 64 -10.76 -0.08 13.08
C GLN A 64 -11.43 1.26 12.76
N TYR A 65 -12.69 1.42 13.14
CA TYR A 65 -13.51 2.60 12.81
C TYR A 65 -12.83 3.95 13.16
N ASN A 66 -12.16 4.04 14.31
CA ASN A 66 -11.42 5.23 14.71
C ASN A 66 -10.28 5.58 13.73
N ILE A 67 -9.54 4.58 13.25
CA ILE A 67 -8.48 4.75 12.25
C ILE A 67 -9.08 5.10 10.89
N GLN A 68 -10.15 4.42 10.46
CA GLN A 68 -10.85 4.73 9.22
C GLN A 68 -11.30 6.20 9.17
N LYS A 69 -11.90 6.69 10.27
CA LYS A 69 -12.31 8.09 10.40
C LYS A 69 -11.12 9.05 10.37
N ALA A 70 -10.04 8.74 11.09
CA ALA A 70 -8.83 9.54 11.08
C ALA A 70 -8.20 9.64 9.67
N CYS A 71 -8.13 8.53 8.94
CA CYS A 71 -7.66 8.50 7.55
C CYS A 71 -8.55 9.34 6.64
N ALA A 72 -9.89 9.22 6.73
CA ALA A 72 -10.82 10.03 5.94
C ALA A 72 -10.63 11.54 6.19
N THR A 73 -10.40 11.94 7.44
CA THR A 73 -10.06 13.34 7.77
C THR A 73 -8.70 13.73 7.18
N GLY A 74 -7.66 12.92 7.37
CA GLY A 74 -6.30 13.19 6.88
C GLY A 74 -6.19 13.31 5.37
N LEU A 75 -6.97 12.52 4.61
CA LEU A 75 -7.01 12.57 3.14
C LEU A 75 -7.48 13.93 2.59
N ASN A 76 -8.19 14.75 3.39
CA ASN A 76 -8.53 16.12 3.00
C ASN A 76 -7.35 17.10 3.09
N SER A 77 -6.24 16.69 3.70
CA SER A 77 -5.03 17.50 3.87
C SER A 77 -3.91 17.07 2.92
N LEU A 78 -4.23 16.28 1.88
CA LEU A 78 -3.24 15.88 0.89
C LEU A 78 -2.73 17.10 0.11
N PRO A 79 -1.41 17.17 -0.18
CA PRO A 79 -0.85 18.16 -1.08
C PRO A 79 -1.35 17.96 -2.52
N SER A 80 -1.17 18.97 -3.37
CA SER A 80 -1.36 18.82 -4.81
C SER A 80 -0.37 17.83 -5.41
N LYS A 81 -0.71 17.26 -6.57
CA LYS A 81 0.18 16.38 -7.33
C LYS A 81 1.47 17.11 -7.69
N SER A 82 1.37 18.34 -8.19
CA SER A 82 2.51 19.22 -8.46
C SER A 82 3.49 19.38 -7.29
N LEU A 83 2.99 19.58 -6.05
CA LEU A 83 3.85 19.67 -4.87
C LEU A 83 4.51 18.33 -4.54
N VAL A 84 3.82 17.21 -4.70
CA VAL A 84 4.43 15.88 -4.49
C VAL A 84 5.53 15.60 -5.51
N LEU A 85 5.32 15.92 -6.79
CA LEU A 85 6.34 15.77 -7.83
C LEU A 85 7.61 16.57 -7.50
N LEU A 86 7.43 17.84 -7.08
CA LEU A 86 8.53 18.68 -6.63
C LEU A 86 9.30 18.06 -5.46
N LEU A 87 8.60 17.51 -4.47
CA LEU A 87 9.22 16.85 -3.31
C LEU A 87 9.95 15.56 -3.68
N LEU A 88 9.50 14.86 -4.71
CA LEU A 88 10.15 13.66 -5.23
C LEU A 88 11.32 13.97 -6.18
N GLY A 89 11.49 15.23 -6.59
CA GLY A 89 12.46 15.61 -7.63
C GLY A 89 12.09 15.05 -9.01
N GLU A 90 10.80 14.83 -9.25
CA GLU A 90 10.25 14.24 -10.47
C GLU A 90 9.58 15.30 -11.34
N ALA A 91 9.58 15.04 -12.65
CA ALA A 91 8.85 15.85 -13.62
C ALA A 91 7.58 15.13 -14.09
N GLU A 92 6.61 15.88 -14.62
CA GLU A 92 5.37 15.27 -15.15
C GLU A 92 5.66 14.31 -16.31
N GLU A 93 6.71 14.57 -17.08
CA GLU A 93 7.11 13.76 -18.22
C GLU A 93 7.71 12.40 -17.80
N THR A 94 8.30 12.31 -16.61
CA THR A 94 8.99 11.10 -16.12
C THR A 94 8.16 10.31 -15.13
N ILE A 95 7.25 10.95 -14.39
CA ILE A 95 6.55 10.29 -13.28
C ILE A 95 5.74 9.08 -13.74
N ASN A 96 5.04 9.16 -14.89
CA ASN A 96 4.22 8.04 -15.36
C ASN A 96 5.08 6.79 -15.65
N VAL A 97 6.31 6.97 -16.13
CA VAL A 97 7.26 5.87 -16.35
C VAL A 97 7.64 5.21 -15.02
N HIS A 98 7.92 6.01 -13.98
CA HIS A 98 8.28 5.50 -12.67
C HIS A 98 7.10 4.85 -11.92
N LEU A 99 5.90 5.43 -12.02
CA LEU A 99 4.68 4.83 -11.49
C LEU A 99 4.41 3.47 -12.15
N GLN A 100 4.48 3.41 -13.49
CA GLN A 100 4.29 2.16 -14.23
C GLN A 100 5.36 1.13 -13.86
N SER A 101 6.62 1.56 -13.74
CA SER A 101 7.72 0.70 -13.30
C SER A 101 7.47 0.13 -11.90
N TYR A 102 6.99 0.95 -10.95
CA TYR A 102 6.63 0.47 -9.61
C TYR A 102 5.48 -0.55 -9.66
N VAL A 103 4.42 -0.28 -10.43
CA VAL A 103 3.29 -1.21 -10.58
C VAL A 103 3.77 -2.56 -11.14
N THR A 104 4.58 -2.53 -12.20
CA THR A 104 5.13 -3.73 -12.83
C THR A 104 6.04 -4.51 -11.88
N ALA A 105 6.92 -3.83 -11.15
CA ALA A 105 7.87 -4.48 -10.25
C ALA A 105 7.23 -5.00 -8.95
N SER A 106 6.27 -4.26 -8.40
CA SER A 106 5.65 -4.59 -7.11
C SER A 106 4.62 -5.72 -7.23
N THR A 107 3.93 -5.83 -8.37
CA THR A 107 2.92 -6.88 -8.63
C THR A 107 3.41 -8.30 -8.33
N PRO A 108 4.53 -8.81 -8.91
CA PRO A 108 5.01 -10.16 -8.62
C PRO A 108 5.53 -10.31 -7.17
N VAL A 109 6.03 -9.23 -6.56
CA VAL A 109 6.49 -9.24 -5.16
C VAL A 109 5.32 -9.41 -4.20
N ILE A 110 4.24 -8.65 -4.38
CA ILE A 110 3.02 -8.75 -3.57
C ILE A 110 2.42 -10.16 -3.72
N ALA A 111 2.28 -10.65 -4.96
CA ALA A 111 1.77 -11.99 -5.23
C ALA A 111 2.63 -13.10 -4.59
N TYR A 112 3.95 -12.94 -4.62
CA TYR A 112 4.86 -13.84 -3.92
C TYR A 112 4.64 -13.84 -2.42
N LEU A 113 4.48 -12.66 -1.81
CA LEU A 113 4.21 -12.54 -0.38
C LEU A 113 2.86 -13.17 -0.02
N ASP A 114 1.79 -12.94 -0.77
CA ASP A 114 0.51 -13.60 -0.52
C ASP A 114 0.64 -15.13 -0.58
N LYS A 115 1.28 -15.65 -1.63
CA LYS A 115 1.55 -17.09 -1.76
C LYS A 115 2.37 -17.62 -0.59
N LEU A 116 3.34 -16.85 -0.09
CA LEU A 116 4.17 -17.23 1.05
C LEU A 116 3.36 -17.37 2.35
N PHE A 117 2.43 -16.44 2.63
CA PHE A 117 1.54 -16.54 3.80
C PHE A 117 0.51 -17.68 3.65
N LEU A 118 -0.11 -17.79 2.47
CA LEU A 118 -1.17 -18.77 2.20
C LEU A 118 -0.62 -20.20 2.17
N SER A 119 0.55 -20.44 1.57
CA SER A 119 1.19 -21.77 1.55
C SER A 119 1.60 -22.29 2.93
N LYS A 120 1.72 -21.38 3.92
CA LYS A 120 2.00 -21.70 5.32
C LYS A 120 0.73 -21.70 6.20
N ASN A 121 -0.46 -21.62 5.60
CA ASN A 121 -1.76 -21.59 6.27
C ASN A 121 -1.91 -20.46 7.30
N LEU A 122 -1.24 -19.32 7.09
CA LEU A 122 -1.28 -18.19 8.03
C LEU A 122 -2.47 -17.25 7.81
N GLY A 123 -3.02 -17.24 6.58
CA GLY A 123 -3.98 -16.24 6.11
C GLY A 123 -3.36 -14.84 5.96
N ILE A 124 -4.13 -13.92 5.35
CA ILE A 124 -3.69 -12.55 5.06
C ILE A 124 -4.64 -11.46 5.58
N ASP A 125 -5.75 -11.83 6.20
CA ASP A 125 -6.84 -10.92 6.57
C ASP A 125 -6.85 -10.49 8.05
N TRP A 126 -5.68 -10.48 8.71
CA TRP A 126 -5.56 -10.26 10.16
C TRP A 126 -4.66 -9.07 10.56
#